data_AF-A0A968X791-F1
#
_entry.id   AF-A0A968X791-F1
#
_cell.length_a   1.000
_cell.length_b   1.000
_cell.length_c   1.000
_cell.angle_alpha   90.00
_cell.angle_beta   90.00
_cell.angle_gamma   90.00
#
_symmetry.space_group_name_H-M   'P 1'
#
loop_
_entity.id
_entity.type
_entity.pdbx_description
1 polymer ?
#
loop_
_entity_poly.entity_id
_entity_poly.type
_entity_poly.pdbx_seq_one_letter_code
_entity_poly.pdbx_strand_id
1 'polypeptide(L)'
;MADRALESLAPELGISNVANFAFAGSTTGRTNIASIIAGQDLGPLPGVLDQIDLFAGQLAANGIPSANPNALYVVWSGANDFLALPQEPLAAIQSVFSSVDNVAQSVITLAGLGAKTIVVPNIPNLAITPFVATRNLTPQAGIFSSLFNTLLKGTLGGLESQLGIDIVQIDVFSLSSAIAQRPTEFGFTNATTPLVNATGPVNPDDFVFADDFHPTTAVHRLFSDTVKRSLTTPTPGRVLPTSGAIVRELVNSSGFRTAVGNFLNRLPADLLPANGILATANSLLQSV
;
A
#
# COMPACT_ATOMS: atom_id res chain seq x y z
N MET A 1 -11.32 -9.36 0.24
CA MET A 1 -11.95 -8.33 1.09
C MET A 1 -11.43 -6.96 0.68
N ALA A 2 -11.93 -6.40 -0.43
CA ALA A 2 -11.57 -5.05 -0.84
C ALA A 2 -12.28 -4.06 0.10
N ASP A 3 -11.59 -3.75 1.19
CA ASP A 3 -11.74 -2.59 2.07
C ASP A 3 -13.13 -2.13 2.52
N ARG A 4 -13.98 -3.05 3.00
CA ARG A 4 -15.15 -2.68 3.81
C ARG A 4 -14.78 -2.00 5.14
N ALA A 5 -13.51 -2.08 5.54
CA ALA A 5 -13.01 -1.52 6.78
C ALA A 5 -13.03 0.01 6.75
N LEU A 6 -12.51 0.63 5.69
CA LEU A 6 -12.58 2.07 5.53
C LEU A 6 -13.99 2.56 5.23
N GLU A 7 -14.84 1.77 4.56
CA GLU A 7 -16.26 2.10 4.42
C GLU A 7 -16.96 2.21 5.78
N SER A 8 -16.64 1.31 6.72
CA SER A 8 -17.22 1.33 8.07
C SER A 8 -16.81 2.57 8.88
N LEU A 9 -15.73 3.25 8.50
CA LEU A 9 -15.26 4.48 9.13
C LEU A 9 -16.05 5.71 8.68
N ALA A 10 -16.68 5.68 7.51
CA ALA A 10 -17.34 6.85 6.92
C ALA A 10 -18.40 7.49 7.83
N PRO A 11 -19.32 6.75 8.47
CA PRO A 11 -20.30 7.35 9.37
C PRO A 11 -19.66 8.03 10.59
N GLU A 12 -18.55 7.48 11.10
CA GLU A 12 -17.83 8.04 12.25
C GLU A 12 -17.06 9.33 11.93
N LEU A 13 -16.76 9.56 10.65
CA LEU A 13 -16.19 10.80 10.12
C LEU A 13 -17.27 11.79 9.65
N GLY A 14 -18.56 11.47 9.82
CA GLY A 14 -19.66 12.27 9.30
C GLY A 14 -19.79 12.23 7.77
N ILE A 15 -19.18 11.23 7.12
CA ILE A 15 -19.24 11.01 5.67
C ILE A 15 -20.47 10.14 5.37
N SER A 16 -21.45 10.71 4.66
CA SER A 16 -22.69 10.03 4.30
C SER A 16 -22.65 9.34 2.94
N ASN A 17 -21.67 9.68 2.09
CA ASN A 17 -21.55 9.16 0.73
C ASN A 17 -20.16 8.53 0.55
N VAL A 18 -20.14 7.23 0.30
CA VAL A 18 -18.91 6.47 0.02
C VAL A 18 -19.00 5.90 -1.39
N ALA A 19 -17.99 6.17 -2.22
CA ALA A 19 -17.80 5.53 -3.51
C ALA A 19 -16.58 4.62 -3.41
N ASN A 20 -16.78 3.31 -3.56
CA ASN A 20 -15.70 2.33 -3.47
C ASN A 20 -15.40 1.76 -4.87
N PHE A 21 -14.21 2.04 -5.36
CA PHE A 21 -13.68 1.50 -6.62
C PHE A 21 -12.76 0.30 -6.40
N ALA A 22 -12.43 -0.03 -5.15
CA ALA A 22 -11.49 -1.08 -4.82
C ALA A 22 -11.98 -2.43 -5.33
N PHE A 23 -11.13 -3.08 -6.13
CA PHE A 23 -11.41 -4.40 -6.66
C PHE A 23 -10.42 -5.42 -6.08
N ALA A 24 -10.93 -6.60 -5.73
CA ALA A 24 -10.12 -7.63 -5.11
C ALA A 24 -9.03 -8.11 -6.07
N GLY A 25 -7.80 -8.23 -5.58
CA GLY A 25 -6.67 -8.72 -6.37
C GLY A 25 -6.00 -7.68 -7.28
N SER A 26 -6.47 -6.43 -7.31
CA SER A 26 -5.82 -5.37 -8.08
C SER A 26 -4.38 -5.16 -7.63
N THR A 27 -3.44 -5.16 -8.58
CA THR A 27 -2.09 -4.63 -8.35
C THR A 27 -2.14 -3.10 -8.39
N THR A 28 -1.05 -2.43 -8.02
CA THR A 28 -0.95 -0.97 -8.15
C THR A 28 -1.12 -0.48 -9.59
N GLY A 29 -0.79 -1.30 -10.58
CA GLY A 29 -0.83 -0.96 -12.01
C GLY A 29 -2.20 -1.20 -12.65
N ARG A 30 -2.19 -1.82 -13.84
CA ARG A 30 -3.38 -2.16 -14.65
C ARG A 30 -3.71 -3.65 -14.68
N THR A 31 -3.08 -4.43 -13.81
CA THR A 31 -3.28 -5.89 -13.79
C THR A 31 -3.99 -6.31 -12.51
N ASN A 32 -4.63 -7.47 -12.58
CA ASN A 32 -5.22 -8.14 -11.44
C ASN A 32 -4.54 -9.49 -11.23
N ILE A 33 -4.23 -9.81 -9.97
CA ILE A 33 -3.52 -11.03 -9.61
C ILE A 33 -4.32 -12.29 -9.96
N ALA A 34 -5.65 -12.22 -10.05
CA ALA A 34 -6.48 -13.37 -10.37
C ALA A 34 -6.14 -13.96 -11.75
N SER A 35 -5.96 -13.12 -12.78
CA SER A 35 -5.56 -13.59 -14.12
C SER A 35 -4.14 -14.16 -14.14
N ILE A 36 -3.24 -13.58 -13.33
CA ILE A 36 -1.85 -14.05 -13.19
C ILE A 36 -1.83 -15.44 -12.52
N ILE A 37 -2.53 -15.61 -11.40
CA ILE A 37 -2.62 -16.87 -10.66
C ILE A 37 -3.33 -17.95 -11.49
N ALA A 38 -4.39 -17.58 -12.22
CA ALA A 38 -5.10 -18.51 -13.08
C ALA A 38 -4.31 -18.91 -14.34
N GLY A 39 -3.23 -18.18 -14.67
CA GLY A 39 -2.45 -18.39 -15.89
C GLY A 39 -3.23 -18.15 -17.18
N GLN A 40 -4.37 -17.44 -17.10
CA GLN A 40 -5.25 -17.15 -18.22
C GLN A 40 -5.95 -15.81 -18.00
N ASP A 41 -6.37 -15.18 -19.09
CA ASP A 41 -7.18 -13.97 -19.02
C ASP A 41 -8.59 -14.31 -18.50
N LEU A 42 -8.93 -13.79 -17.33
CA LEU A 42 -10.26 -13.93 -16.71
C LEU A 42 -11.22 -12.80 -17.13
N GLY A 43 -10.85 -12.01 -18.12
CA GLY A 43 -11.58 -10.82 -18.56
C GLY A 43 -11.04 -9.54 -17.89
N PRO A 44 -11.76 -8.42 -18.03
CA PRO A 44 -11.27 -7.09 -17.64
C PRO A 44 -11.33 -6.90 -16.11
N LEU A 45 -10.43 -7.56 -15.39
CA LEU A 45 -10.24 -7.37 -13.97
C LEU A 45 -9.27 -6.19 -13.76
N PRO A 46 -9.70 -5.10 -13.08
CA PRO A 46 -8.92 -3.88 -13.05
C PRO A 46 -7.71 -3.98 -12.11
N GLY A 47 -6.64 -3.28 -12.45
CA GLY A 47 -5.66 -2.80 -11.47
C GLY A 47 -6.08 -1.45 -10.88
N VAL A 48 -5.29 -0.88 -9.97
CA VAL A 48 -5.64 0.42 -9.35
C VAL A 48 -5.64 1.57 -10.36
N LEU A 49 -4.73 1.58 -11.34
CA LEU A 49 -4.75 2.63 -12.37
C LEU A 49 -6.04 2.60 -13.19
N ASP A 50 -6.60 1.41 -13.45
CA ASP A 50 -7.90 1.31 -14.12
C ASP A 50 -9.04 1.80 -13.21
N GLN A 51 -8.96 1.60 -11.90
CA GLN A 51 -9.93 2.15 -10.93
C GLN A 51 -9.90 3.69 -10.90
N ILE A 52 -8.71 4.30 -10.99
CA ILE A 52 -8.56 5.76 -11.11
C ILE A 52 -9.18 6.26 -12.43
N ASP A 53 -8.95 5.55 -13.54
CA ASP A 53 -9.56 5.89 -14.82
C ASP A 53 -11.10 5.75 -14.79
N LEU A 54 -11.62 4.74 -14.09
CA LEU A 54 -13.06 4.58 -13.87
C LEU A 54 -13.65 5.75 -13.08
N PHE A 55 -12.96 6.22 -12.03
CA PHE A 55 -13.37 7.40 -11.28
C PHE A 55 -13.38 8.65 -12.16
N ALA A 56 -12.31 8.89 -12.92
CA ALA A 56 -12.23 10.02 -13.85
C ALA A 56 -13.36 9.98 -14.91
N GLY A 57 -13.61 8.78 -15.46
CA GLY A 57 -14.69 8.54 -16.42
C GLY A 57 -16.07 8.81 -15.81
N GLN A 58 -16.30 8.46 -14.55
CA GLN A 58 -17.55 8.76 -13.85
C GLN A 58 -17.75 10.27 -13.63
N LEU A 59 -16.70 11.03 -13.33
CA LEU A 59 -16.81 12.50 -13.25
C LEU A 59 -17.25 13.07 -14.61
N ALA A 60 -16.56 12.68 -15.69
CA ALA A 60 -16.85 13.14 -17.03
C ALA A 60 -18.27 12.77 -17.49
N ALA A 61 -18.69 11.51 -17.30
CA ALA A 61 -20.01 11.02 -17.69
C ALA A 61 -21.15 11.76 -16.98
N ASN A 62 -20.91 12.24 -15.76
CA ASN A 62 -21.88 13.00 -14.97
C ASN A 62 -21.76 14.52 -15.16
N GLY A 63 -20.90 14.99 -16.06
CA GLY A 63 -20.67 16.42 -16.28
C GLY A 63 -20.06 17.13 -15.08
N ILE A 64 -19.37 16.39 -14.20
CA ILE A 64 -18.71 16.93 -13.00
C ILE A 64 -17.31 17.41 -13.42
N PRO A 65 -17.02 18.72 -13.39
CA PRO A 65 -15.80 19.28 -13.97
C PRO A 65 -14.54 18.98 -13.16
N SER A 66 -14.67 18.71 -11.86
CA SER A 66 -13.56 18.36 -10.98
C SER A 66 -14.02 17.49 -9.81
N ALA A 67 -13.12 16.66 -9.32
CA ALA A 67 -13.27 15.91 -8.09
C ALA A 67 -13.56 16.87 -6.91
N ASN A 68 -14.39 16.45 -5.97
CA ASN A 68 -14.74 17.26 -4.80
C ASN A 68 -13.48 17.52 -3.95
N PRO A 69 -13.04 18.78 -3.78
CA PRO A 69 -11.82 19.08 -3.02
C PRO A 69 -11.97 18.82 -1.52
N ASN A 70 -13.20 18.75 -1.00
CA ASN A 70 -13.48 18.48 0.42
C ASN A 70 -13.69 16.99 0.72
N ALA A 71 -13.58 16.12 -0.29
CA ALA A 71 -13.68 14.68 -0.08
C ALA A 71 -12.33 14.08 0.35
N LEU A 72 -12.42 12.97 1.08
CA LEU A 72 -11.27 12.14 1.40
C LEU A 72 -11.09 11.08 0.31
N TYR A 73 -9.95 11.09 -0.36
CA TYR A 73 -9.60 10.07 -1.34
C TYR A 73 -8.67 9.06 -0.69
N VAL A 74 -8.87 7.77 -0.91
CA VAL A 74 -8.02 6.72 -0.33
C VAL A 74 -7.44 5.87 -1.45
N VAL A 75 -6.11 5.74 -1.48
CA VAL A 75 -5.40 4.81 -2.35
C VAL A 75 -4.62 3.84 -1.49
N TRP A 76 -5.09 2.59 -1.36
CA TRP A 76 -4.43 1.55 -0.58
C TRP A 76 -4.17 0.31 -1.44
N SER A 77 -2.90 0.14 -1.84
CA SER A 77 -2.49 -0.93 -2.75
C SER A 77 -1.00 -1.28 -2.59
N GLY A 78 -0.55 -2.34 -3.25
CA GLY A 78 0.84 -2.82 -3.25
C GLY A 78 1.01 -4.26 -2.76
N ALA A 79 0.09 -4.78 -1.95
CA ALA A 79 0.20 -6.14 -1.41
C ALA A 79 0.10 -7.21 -2.50
N ASN A 80 -0.78 -7.01 -3.51
CA ASN A 80 -0.93 -7.96 -4.62
C ASN A 80 0.28 -7.94 -5.57
N ASP A 81 1.03 -6.84 -5.64
CA ASP A 81 2.24 -6.74 -6.45
C ASP A 81 3.32 -7.71 -5.98
N PHE A 82 3.38 -8.00 -4.67
CA PHE A 82 4.24 -9.06 -4.12
C PHE A 82 3.93 -10.42 -4.75
N LEU A 83 2.65 -10.74 -4.93
CA LEU A 83 2.20 -12.01 -5.50
C LEU A 83 2.51 -12.10 -7.01
N ALA A 84 2.73 -10.95 -7.67
CA ALA A 84 3.06 -10.86 -9.08
C ALA A 84 4.58 -10.72 -9.35
N LEU A 85 5.43 -10.81 -8.32
CA LEU A 85 6.86 -10.60 -8.49
C LEU A 85 7.48 -11.61 -9.46
N PRO A 86 8.33 -11.16 -10.40
CA PRO A 86 9.13 -12.06 -11.21
C PRO A 86 10.16 -12.79 -10.32
N GLN A 87 10.55 -14.00 -10.74
CA GLN A 87 11.53 -14.81 -10.02
C GLN A 87 12.95 -14.23 -10.07
N GLU A 88 13.27 -13.52 -11.15
CA GLU A 88 14.58 -12.89 -11.33
C GLU A 88 14.79 -11.74 -10.33
N PRO A 89 15.81 -11.78 -9.45
CA PRO A 89 15.95 -10.83 -8.34
C PRO A 89 16.00 -9.36 -8.77
N LEU A 90 16.70 -9.06 -9.87
CA LEU A 90 16.78 -7.70 -10.39
C LEU A 90 15.43 -7.21 -10.92
N ALA A 91 14.70 -8.09 -11.62
CA ALA A 91 13.36 -7.77 -12.12
C ALA A 91 12.37 -7.60 -10.95
N ALA A 92 12.54 -8.37 -9.86
CA ALA A 92 11.70 -8.25 -8.67
C ALA A 92 11.89 -6.88 -8.00
N ILE A 93 13.14 -6.44 -7.85
CA ILE A 93 13.46 -5.10 -7.35
C ILE A 93 12.86 -4.01 -8.26
N GLN A 94 13.02 -4.14 -9.58
CA GLN A 94 12.42 -3.20 -10.55
C GLN A 94 10.90 -3.14 -10.43
N SER A 95 10.25 -4.29 -10.20
CA SER A 95 8.81 -4.34 -9.98
C SER A 95 8.40 -3.54 -8.74
N VAL A 96 9.19 -3.53 -7.66
CA VAL A 96 8.88 -2.71 -6.47
C VAL A 96 8.89 -1.22 -6.81
N PHE A 97 9.87 -0.75 -7.59
CA PHE A 97 9.91 0.64 -8.06
C PHE A 97 8.66 0.97 -8.91
N SER A 98 8.34 0.13 -9.89
CA SER A 98 7.14 0.31 -10.71
C SER A 98 5.86 0.33 -9.88
N SER A 99 5.76 -0.50 -8.83
CA SER A 99 4.60 -0.48 -7.95
C SER A 99 4.44 0.84 -7.19
N VAL A 100 5.55 1.44 -6.73
CA VAL A 100 5.52 2.76 -6.08
C VAL A 100 5.19 3.87 -7.08
N ASP A 101 5.74 3.80 -8.29
CA ASP A 101 5.44 4.75 -9.37
C ASP A 101 3.95 4.72 -9.76
N ASN A 102 3.32 3.54 -9.78
CA ASN A 102 1.89 3.42 -10.05
C ASN A 102 1.04 4.07 -8.94
N VAL A 103 1.44 3.94 -7.67
CA VAL A 103 0.76 4.65 -6.56
C VAL A 103 0.96 6.17 -6.70
N ALA A 104 2.17 6.61 -7.03
CA ALA A 104 2.45 8.02 -7.31
C ALA A 104 1.58 8.56 -8.46
N GLN A 105 1.46 7.81 -9.55
CA GLN A 105 0.60 8.16 -10.67
C GLN A 105 -0.88 8.27 -10.25
N SER A 106 -1.35 7.38 -9.38
CA SER A 106 -2.71 7.45 -8.83
C SER A 106 -2.93 8.75 -8.05
N VAL A 107 -1.98 9.13 -7.19
CA VAL A 107 -2.01 10.39 -6.41
C VAL A 107 -1.98 11.61 -7.34
N ILE A 108 -1.07 11.64 -8.31
CA ILE A 108 -0.94 12.74 -9.28
C ILE A 108 -2.23 12.90 -10.08
N THR A 109 -2.79 11.81 -10.59
CA THR A 109 -4.04 11.86 -11.36
C THR A 109 -5.20 12.37 -10.50
N LEU A 110 -5.38 11.86 -9.27
CA LEU A 110 -6.42 12.34 -8.36
C LEU A 110 -6.27 13.85 -8.05
N ALA A 111 -5.04 14.30 -7.79
CA ALA A 111 -4.75 15.71 -7.55
C ALA A 111 -5.06 16.57 -8.78
N GLY A 112 -4.69 16.11 -9.97
CA GLY A 112 -5.00 16.75 -11.25
C GLY A 112 -6.51 16.81 -11.54
N LEU A 113 -7.28 15.84 -11.04
CA LEU A 113 -8.75 15.86 -11.09
C LEU A 113 -9.37 16.82 -10.05
N GLY A 114 -8.60 17.31 -9.07
CA GLY A 114 -9.06 18.29 -8.08
C GLY A 114 -9.07 17.80 -6.63
N ALA A 115 -8.64 16.57 -6.35
CA ALA A 115 -8.52 16.06 -4.98
C ALA A 115 -7.51 16.91 -4.18
N LYS A 116 -7.86 17.26 -2.93
CA LYS A 116 -6.99 18.03 -2.02
C LYS A 116 -6.51 17.26 -0.80
N THR A 117 -7.19 16.18 -0.42
CA THR A 117 -6.75 15.32 0.70
C THR A 117 -6.75 13.86 0.24
N ILE A 118 -5.56 13.26 0.18
CA ILE A 118 -5.38 11.87 -0.25
C ILE A 118 -4.72 11.07 0.87
N VAL A 119 -5.40 10.03 1.34
CA VAL A 119 -4.89 9.06 2.31
C VAL A 119 -4.22 7.92 1.56
N VAL A 120 -2.98 7.64 1.91
CA VAL A 120 -2.20 6.55 1.30
C VAL A 120 -1.62 5.68 2.40
N PRO A 121 -2.34 4.64 2.85
CA PRO A 121 -1.78 3.69 3.80
C PRO A 121 -0.62 2.93 3.16
N ASN A 122 0.42 2.69 3.95
CA ASN A 122 1.49 1.78 3.55
C ASN A 122 0.98 0.31 3.59
N ILE A 123 1.70 -0.62 2.99
CA ILE A 123 1.27 -2.04 3.02
C ILE A 123 1.59 -2.67 4.38
N PRO A 124 0.77 -3.61 4.85
CA PRO A 124 1.09 -4.40 6.05
C PRO A 124 2.43 -5.11 5.92
N ASN A 125 2.98 -5.57 7.05
CA ASN A 125 4.10 -6.47 7.02
C ASN A 125 3.68 -7.80 6.38
N LEU A 126 4.03 -8.04 5.12
CA LEU A 126 3.62 -9.28 4.44
C LEU A 126 4.34 -10.51 4.99
N ALA A 127 5.48 -10.33 5.68
CA ALA A 127 6.29 -11.41 6.24
C ALA A 127 5.57 -12.24 7.32
N ILE A 128 4.50 -11.70 7.90
CA ILE A 128 3.71 -12.35 8.95
C ILE A 128 2.53 -13.16 8.41
N THR A 129 2.26 -13.12 7.09
CA THR A 129 1.09 -13.81 6.52
C THR A 129 1.27 -15.33 6.52
N PRO A 130 0.22 -16.12 6.77
CA PRO A 130 0.29 -17.58 6.65
C PRO A 130 0.73 -18.05 5.25
N PHE A 131 0.35 -17.32 4.20
CA PHE A 131 0.74 -17.60 2.81
C PHE A 131 2.25 -17.61 2.63
N VAL A 132 2.96 -16.61 3.16
CA VAL A 132 4.42 -16.52 3.01
C VAL A 132 5.15 -17.50 3.92
N ALA A 133 4.62 -17.74 5.12
CA ALA A 133 5.21 -18.67 6.07
C ALA A 133 5.17 -20.11 5.53
N THR A 134 4.02 -20.54 5.00
CA THR A 134 3.84 -21.89 4.43
C THR A 134 4.67 -22.15 3.16
N ARG A 135 5.15 -21.09 2.51
CA ARG A 135 5.96 -21.14 1.26
C ARG A 135 7.43 -20.79 1.47
N ASN A 136 7.87 -20.57 2.71
CA ASN A 136 9.24 -20.15 3.04
C ASN A 136 9.67 -18.84 2.34
N LEU A 137 8.73 -17.89 2.20
CA LEU A 137 8.95 -16.59 1.54
C LEU A 137 9.09 -15.43 2.54
N THR A 138 9.19 -15.70 3.83
CA THR A 138 9.24 -14.68 4.89
C THR A 138 10.33 -13.63 4.67
N PRO A 139 11.59 -13.97 4.32
CA PRO A 139 12.62 -12.96 4.02
C PRO A 139 12.25 -12.06 2.83
N GLN A 140 11.77 -12.65 1.74
CA GLN A 140 11.40 -11.96 0.50
C GLN A 140 10.22 -11.00 0.74
N ALA A 141 9.19 -11.45 1.45
CA ALA A 141 8.03 -10.65 1.81
C ALA A 141 8.39 -9.50 2.75
N GLY A 142 9.30 -9.74 3.71
CA GLY A 142 9.81 -8.71 4.62
C GLY A 142 10.62 -7.65 3.88
N ILE A 143 11.50 -8.06 2.98
CA ILE A 143 12.27 -7.18 2.09
C ILE A 143 11.33 -6.35 1.22
N PHE A 144 10.38 -6.99 0.53
CA PHE A 144 9.41 -6.31 -0.33
C PHE A 144 8.61 -5.26 0.44
N SER A 145 8.00 -5.65 1.56
CA SER A 145 7.16 -4.75 2.36
C SER A 145 7.95 -3.55 2.88
N SER A 146 9.16 -3.79 3.37
CA SER A 146 10.01 -2.73 3.91
C SER A 146 10.51 -1.78 2.82
N LEU A 147 10.94 -2.33 1.67
CA LEU A 147 11.43 -1.54 0.54
C LEU A 147 10.30 -0.71 -0.08
N PHE A 148 9.15 -1.33 -0.38
CA PHE A 148 7.97 -0.65 -0.91
C PHE A 148 7.55 0.50 -0.01
N ASN A 149 7.39 0.26 1.30
CA ASN A 149 6.94 1.28 2.24
C ASN A 149 7.95 2.42 2.43
N THR A 150 9.26 2.12 2.36
CA THR A 150 10.32 3.14 2.43
C THR A 150 10.31 4.04 1.21
N LEU A 151 10.24 3.45 0.01
CA LEU A 151 10.17 4.18 -1.26
C LEU A 151 8.89 5.00 -1.34
N LEU A 152 7.74 4.40 -0.99
CA LEU A 152 6.45 5.07 -0.97
C LEU A 152 6.47 6.32 -0.08
N LYS A 153 7.00 6.22 1.14
CA LYS A 153 7.12 7.36 2.05
C LYS A 153 7.91 8.52 1.44
N GLY A 154 9.07 8.23 0.82
CA GLY A 154 9.89 9.24 0.16
C GLY A 154 9.16 9.91 -1.00
N THR A 155 8.54 9.10 -1.86
CA THR A 155 7.77 9.58 -3.01
C THR A 155 6.59 10.45 -2.60
N LEU A 156 5.80 10.04 -1.61
CA LEU A 156 4.64 10.81 -1.15
C LEU A 156 5.04 12.16 -0.55
N GLY A 157 6.11 12.23 0.25
CA GLY A 157 6.60 13.51 0.78
C GLY A 157 7.04 14.50 -0.31
N GLY A 158 7.63 13.98 -1.40
CA GLY A 158 7.96 14.78 -2.57
C GLY A 158 6.70 15.29 -3.31
N LEU A 159 5.71 14.42 -3.51
CA LEU A 159 4.46 14.76 -4.19
C LEU A 159 3.63 15.78 -3.42
N GLU A 160 3.54 15.65 -2.09
CA GLU A 160 2.77 16.58 -1.25
C GLU A 160 3.23 18.03 -1.49
N SER A 161 4.55 18.25 -1.44
CA SER A 161 5.18 19.55 -1.68
C SER A 161 4.98 20.06 -3.11
N GLN A 162 5.02 19.16 -4.10
CA GLN A 162 4.92 19.52 -5.52
C GLN A 162 3.49 19.85 -5.96
N LEU A 163 2.52 19.10 -5.44
CA LEU A 163 1.12 19.19 -5.84
C LEU A 163 0.35 20.23 -5.01
N GLY A 164 0.85 20.62 -3.84
CA GLY A 164 0.17 21.56 -2.95
C GLY A 164 -1.17 21.01 -2.47
N ILE A 165 -1.18 19.75 -2.07
CA ILE A 165 -2.31 19.01 -1.50
C ILE A 165 -1.87 18.37 -0.18
N ASP A 166 -2.82 17.87 0.61
CA ASP A 166 -2.53 17.11 1.82
C ASP A 166 -2.42 15.61 1.48
N ILE A 167 -1.28 14.99 1.79
CA ILE A 167 -1.09 13.54 1.64
C ILE A 167 -0.92 12.91 3.03
N VAL A 168 -1.93 12.17 3.46
CA VAL A 168 -1.93 11.52 4.77
C VAL A 168 -1.42 10.09 4.63
N GLN A 169 -0.15 9.86 4.97
CA GLN A 169 0.40 8.51 5.02
C GLN A 169 0.00 7.79 6.32
N ILE A 170 -0.61 6.61 6.21
CA ILE A 170 -0.97 5.77 7.38
C ILE A 170 0.03 4.62 7.53
N ASP A 171 0.56 4.45 8.74
CA ASP A 171 1.50 3.37 9.05
C ASP A 171 0.79 2.08 9.52
N VAL A 172 0.36 1.28 8.56
CA VAL A 172 -0.22 -0.05 8.78
C VAL A 172 0.85 -1.11 9.03
N PHE A 173 2.05 -0.93 8.47
CA PHE A 173 3.18 -1.84 8.65
C PHE A 173 3.58 -1.99 10.13
N SER A 174 3.70 -0.88 10.85
CA SER A 174 4.04 -0.92 12.28
C SER A 174 2.94 -1.56 13.11
N LEU A 175 1.67 -1.26 12.80
CA LEU A 175 0.53 -1.86 13.52
C LEU A 175 0.44 -3.37 13.28
N SER A 176 0.50 -3.82 12.03
CA SER A 176 0.50 -5.25 11.70
C SER A 176 1.68 -5.99 12.35
N SER A 177 2.86 -5.38 12.37
CA SER A 177 4.02 -5.94 13.07
C SER A 177 3.81 -6.03 14.59
N ALA A 178 3.18 -5.03 15.20
CA ALA A 178 2.86 -5.04 16.62
C ALA A 178 1.81 -6.11 16.98
N ILE A 179 0.78 -6.27 16.15
CA ILE A 179 -0.24 -7.34 16.28
C ILE A 179 0.43 -8.71 16.23
N ALA A 180 1.33 -8.95 15.28
CA ALA A 180 2.02 -10.24 15.18
C ALA A 180 2.93 -10.53 16.39
N GLN A 181 3.60 -9.51 16.93
CA GLN A 181 4.51 -9.68 18.07
C GLN A 181 3.78 -9.83 19.40
N ARG A 182 2.65 -9.14 19.58
CA ARG A 182 1.94 -9.03 20.87
C ARG A 182 0.42 -9.14 20.67
N PRO A 183 -0.09 -10.23 20.06
CA PRO A 183 -1.49 -10.32 19.62
C PRO A 183 -2.49 -10.15 20.75
N THR A 184 -2.17 -10.62 21.96
CA THR A 184 -3.04 -10.53 23.14
C THR A 184 -3.29 -9.10 23.61
N GLU A 185 -2.35 -8.18 23.39
CA GLU A 185 -2.55 -6.75 23.69
C GLU A 185 -3.59 -6.09 22.77
N PHE A 186 -3.84 -6.71 21.61
CA PHE A 186 -4.82 -6.26 20.63
C PHE A 186 -6.10 -7.12 20.65
N GLY A 187 -6.23 -8.02 21.64
CA GLY A 187 -7.41 -8.87 21.80
C GLY A 187 -7.41 -10.17 20.99
N PHE A 188 -6.30 -10.52 20.33
CA PHE A 188 -6.22 -11.75 19.54
C PHE A 188 -5.58 -12.90 20.33
N THR A 189 -6.14 -14.09 20.20
CA THR A 189 -5.56 -15.33 20.73
C THR A 189 -4.95 -16.20 19.63
N ASN A 190 -5.28 -15.95 18.36
CA ASN A 190 -4.72 -16.65 17.21
C ASN A 190 -4.14 -15.69 16.16
N ALA A 191 -2.82 -15.68 16.03
CA ALA A 191 -2.09 -14.81 15.10
C ALA A 191 -1.47 -15.54 13.89
N THR A 192 -1.72 -16.84 13.73
CA THR A 192 -0.97 -17.67 12.75
C THR A 192 -1.85 -18.60 11.93
N THR A 193 -2.93 -19.14 12.51
CA THR A 193 -3.81 -20.07 11.80
C THR A 193 -4.95 -19.28 11.18
N PRO A 194 -5.20 -19.40 9.86
CA PRO A 194 -6.36 -18.78 9.23
C PRO A 194 -7.68 -19.24 9.84
N LEU A 195 -8.61 -18.31 10.05
CA LEU A 195 -9.96 -18.59 10.53
C LEU A 195 -10.70 -19.61 9.64
N VAL A 196 -10.52 -19.54 8.32
CA VAL A 196 -11.11 -20.51 7.36
C VAL A 196 -10.67 -21.96 7.61
N ASN A 197 -9.57 -22.16 8.33
CA ASN A 197 -9.05 -23.49 8.69
C ASN A 197 -9.46 -23.90 10.11
N ALA A 198 -10.19 -23.07 10.85
CA ALA A 198 -10.63 -23.39 12.20
C ALA A 198 -11.65 -24.53 12.19
N THR A 199 -11.51 -25.46 13.13
CA THR A 199 -12.45 -26.58 13.32
C THR A 199 -13.22 -26.39 14.62
N GLY A 200 -14.55 -26.57 14.56
CA GLY A 200 -15.43 -26.39 15.71
C GLY A 200 -15.83 -24.93 15.98
N PRO A 201 -16.56 -24.67 17.08
CA PRO A 201 -17.01 -23.33 17.43
C PRO A 201 -15.82 -22.46 17.87
N VAL A 202 -15.59 -21.37 17.15
CA VAL A 202 -14.57 -20.37 17.46
C VAL A 202 -15.16 -18.97 17.40
N ASN A 203 -14.53 -18.01 18.08
CA ASN A 203 -14.85 -16.59 17.93
C ASN A 203 -14.00 -16.00 16.79
N PRO A 204 -14.60 -15.51 15.68
CA PRO A 204 -13.85 -14.88 14.58
C PRO A 204 -12.99 -13.69 14.99
N ASP A 205 -13.40 -12.96 16.03
CA ASP A 205 -12.68 -11.77 16.50
C ASP A 205 -11.39 -12.11 17.27
N ASP A 206 -11.18 -13.39 17.64
CA ASP A 206 -9.95 -13.86 18.28
C ASP A 206 -8.79 -14.06 17.26
N PHE A 207 -9.09 -14.04 15.96
CA PHE A 207 -8.16 -14.37 14.88
C PHE A 207 -7.62 -13.12 14.19
N VAL A 208 -6.33 -13.11 13.89
CA VAL A 208 -5.69 -12.08 13.06
C VAL A 208 -5.99 -12.28 11.58
N PHE A 209 -5.95 -13.53 11.11
CA PHE A 209 -6.06 -13.86 9.69
C PHE A 209 -7.38 -14.57 9.38
N ALA A 210 -8.09 -14.08 8.37
CA ALA A 210 -9.30 -14.72 7.88
C ALA A 210 -8.95 -15.93 7.00
N ASP A 211 -8.11 -15.70 5.98
CA ASP A 211 -7.52 -16.71 5.10
C ASP A 211 -5.99 -16.67 5.19
N ASP A 212 -5.28 -17.24 4.23
CA ASP A 212 -3.81 -17.28 4.28
C ASP A 212 -3.14 -15.93 3.98
N PHE A 213 -3.88 -14.91 3.55
CA PHE A 213 -3.33 -13.61 3.16
C PHE A 213 -4.04 -12.43 3.84
N HIS A 214 -5.36 -12.50 3.98
CA HIS A 214 -6.20 -11.39 4.41
C HIS A 214 -6.41 -11.37 5.94
N PRO A 215 -6.39 -10.18 6.54
CA PRO A 215 -6.75 -10.00 7.94
C PRO A 215 -8.25 -10.21 8.17
N THR A 216 -8.65 -10.50 9.41
CA THR A 216 -10.05 -10.56 9.82
C THR A 216 -10.69 -9.16 9.92
N THR A 217 -12.01 -9.12 10.05
CA THR A 217 -12.76 -7.90 10.35
C THR A 217 -12.26 -7.21 11.62
N ALA A 218 -11.86 -7.96 12.66
CA ALA A 218 -11.34 -7.40 13.90
C ALA A 218 -10.02 -6.63 13.68
N VAL A 219 -9.09 -7.17 12.89
CA VAL A 219 -7.86 -6.45 12.51
C VAL A 219 -8.17 -5.25 11.61
N HIS A 220 -9.11 -5.40 10.69
CA HIS A 220 -9.57 -4.30 9.84
C HIS A 220 -10.13 -3.12 10.67
N ARG A 221 -10.84 -3.35 11.79
CA ARG A 221 -11.26 -2.29 12.71
C ARG A 221 -10.07 -1.52 13.29
N LEU A 222 -9.00 -2.22 13.69
CA LEU A 222 -7.78 -1.57 14.18
C LEU A 222 -7.09 -0.69 13.11
N PHE A 223 -7.16 -1.10 11.84
CA PHE A 223 -6.68 -0.28 10.72
C PHE A 223 -7.53 0.98 10.56
N SER A 224 -8.86 0.85 10.58
CA SER A 224 -9.78 1.99 10.51
C SER A 224 -9.60 2.96 11.68
N ASP A 225 -9.42 2.46 12.90
CA ASP A 225 -9.13 3.29 14.08
C ASP A 225 -7.79 4.04 13.95
N THR A 226 -6.83 3.45 13.26
CA THR A 226 -5.54 4.09 12.98
C THR A 226 -5.69 5.19 11.94
N VAL A 227 -6.47 4.96 10.87
CA VAL A 227 -6.83 6.01 9.91
C VAL A 227 -7.56 7.16 10.60
N LYS A 228 -8.59 6.87 11.38
CA LYS A 228 -9.37 7.85 12.13
C LYS A 228 -8.47 8.73 12.99
N ARG A 229 -7.61 8.13 13.81
CA ARG A 229 -6.70 8.86 14.71
C ARG A 229 -5.74 9.76 13.93
N SER A 230 -5.23 9.31 12.79
CA SER A 230 -4.36 10.13 11.94
C SER A 230 -5.07 11.32 11.30
N LEU A 231 -6.38 11.21 11.05
CA LEU A 231 -7.19 12.29 10.46
C LEU A 231 -7.72 13.29 11.49
N THR A 232 -8.05 12.85 12.71
CA THR A 232 -8.68 13.70 13.73
C THR A 232 -7.71 14.36 14.69
N THR A 233 -6.43 14.00 14.66
CA THR A 233 -5.42 14.53 15.57
C THR A 233 -4.40 15.34 14.79
N PRO A 234 -4.31 16.68 14.99
CA PRO A 234 -3.22 17.46 14.43
C PRO A 234 -1.92 16.92 15.00
N THR A 235 -1.09 16.31 14.17
CA THR A 235 0.20 15.79 14.64
C THR A 235 1.31 16.62 13.99
N PRO A 236 1.89 17.60 14.71
CA PRO A 236 3.16 18.18 14.29
C PRO A 236 4.22 17.07 14.23
N GLY A 237 4.74 16.79 13.03
CA GLY A 237 6.04 16.15 12.84
C GLY A 237 6.27 14.77 13.46
N ARG A 238 5.26 13.89 13.58
CA ARG A 238 5.48 12.54 14.13
C ARG A 238 5.94 11.55 13.05
N VAL A 239 7.25 11.45 12.89
CA VAL A 239 7.90 10.33 12.22
C VAL A 239 7.95 9.13 13.18
N LEU A 240 7.26 8.04 12.85
CA LEU A 240 7.44 6.74 13.53
C LEU A 240 8.78 6.11 13.10
N PRO A 241 9.48 5.39 14.01
CA PRO A 241 10.80 4.83 13.75
C PRO A 241 10.71 3.71 12.69
N THR A 242 11.42 3.88 11.58
CA THR A 242 11.60 2.85 10.56
C THR A 242 12.62 1.80 11.04
N SER A 243 12.27 0.53 10.91
CA SER A 243 13.17 -0.63 11.07
C SER A 243 14.24 -0.64 9.96
N GLY A 244 15.27 0.20 10.13
CA GLY A 244 16.26 0.49 9.09
C GLY A 244 17.43 -0.50 8.95
N ALA A 245 17.49 -1.59 9.72
CA ALA A 245 18.65 -2.48 9.70
C ALA A 245 18.69 -3.42 8.47
N ILE A 246 17.55 -3.98 8.07
CA ILE A 246 17.46 -4.92 6.93
C ILE A 246 17.46 -4.17 5.58
N VAL A 247 16.84 -2.99 5.54
CA VAL A 247 16.89 -2.09 4.37
C VAL A 247 18.32 -1.57 4.12
N ARG A 248 19.12 -1.34 5.18
CA ARG A 248 20.54 -0.96 5.06
C ARG A 248 21.39 -2.00 4.33
N GLU A 249 21.14 -3.28 4.56
CA GLU A 249 21.91 -4.36 3.95
C GLU A 249 21.56 -4.54 2.46
N LEU A 250 20.28 -4.39 2.12
CA LEU A 250 19.79 -4.48 0.74
C LEU A 250 20.22 -3.29 -0.13
N VAL A 251 20.13 -2.05 0.41
CA VAL A 251 20.51 -0.79 -0.29
C VAL A 251 22.02 -0.74 -0.56
N ASN A 252 22.84 -1.39 0.27
CA ASN A 252 24.29 -1.46 0.10
C ASN A 252 24.75 -2.59 -0.82
N SER A 253 23.85 -3.44 -1.31
CA SER A 253 24.22 -4.46 -2.30
C SER A 253 24.54 -3.82 -3.65
N SER A 254 25.58 -4.33 -4.33
CA SER A 254 25.95 -3.89 -5.69
C SER A 254 24.80 -4.07 -6.67
N GLY A 255 24.00 -5.14 -6.52
CA GLY A 255 22.80 -5.40 -7.33
C GLY A 255 21.72 -4.32 -7.20
N PHE A 256 21.45 -3.84 -5.98
CA PHE A 256 20.48 -2.75 -5.77
C PHE A 256 20.95 -1.43 -6.39
N ARG A 257 22.23 -1.09 -6.24
CA ARG A 257 22.81 0.13 -6.83
C ARG A 257 22.76 0.12 -8.36
N THR A 258 23.03 -1.03 -8.98
CA THR A 258 22.89 -1.22 -10.43
C THR A 258 21.43 -1.16 -10.88
N ALA A 259 20.49 -1.71 -10.09
CA ALA A 259 19.06 -1.65 -10.38
C ALA A 259 18.55 -0.20 -10.40
N VAL A 260 18.92 0.59 -9.39
CA VAL A 260 18.60 2.02 -9.28
C VAL A 260 19.23 2.80 -10.44
N GLY A 261 20.50 2.57 -10.75
CA GLY A 261 21.16 3.22 -11.89
C GLY A 261 20.50 2.92 -13.25
N ASN A 262 20.08 1.67 -13.47
CA ASN A 262 19.40 1.27 -14.70
C ASN A 262 17.96 1.81 -14.79
N PHE A 263 17.28 1.96 -13.65
CA PHE A 263 15.95 2.58 -13.56
C PHE A 263 16.00 4.06 -13.90
N LEU A 264 16.96 4.81 -13.33
CA LEU A 264 17.14 6.24 -13.60
C LEU A 264 17.46 6.55 -15.07
N ASN A 265 18.08 5.61 -15.80
CA ASN A 265 18.47 5.79 -17.20
C ASN A 265 17.35 5.45 -18.22
N ARG A 266 16.17 5.00 -17.79
CA ARG A 266 15.09 4.54 -18.67
C ARG A 266 13.89 5.49 -18.78
N LEU A 267 13.88 6.59 -18.03
CA LEU A 267 12.77 7.54 -18.01
C LEU A 267 13.11 8.79 -18.84
N PRO A 268 12.16 9.36 -19.60
CA PRO A 268 12.32 10.65 -20.26
C PRO A 268 12.70 11.73 -19.24
N ALA A 269 13.66 12.60 -19.58
CA ALA A 269 14.24 13.61 -18.68
C ALA A 269 13.21 14.63 -18.13
N ASP A 270 12.03 14.67 -18.73
CA ASP A 270 10.89 15.54 -18.49
C ASP A 270 9.77 14.91 -17.63
N LEU A 271 9.89 13.62 -17.26
CA LEU A 271 8.87 12.88 -16.49
C LEU A 271 9.34 12.37 -15.11
N LEU A 272 10.52 12.77 -14.67
CA LEU A 272 11.01 12.50 -13.31
C LEU A 272 11.10 13.81 -12.52
N PRO A 273 10.69 13.86 -11.24
CA PRO A 273 11.11 14.94 -10.37
C PRO A 273 12.62 14.85 -10.25
N ALA A 274 13.33 15.77 -10.93
CA ALA A 274 14.78 15.77 -11.07
C ALA A 274 15.54 15.62 -9.73
N ASN A 275 14.87 15.83 -8.59
CA ASN A 275 15.49 15.83 -7.28
C ASN A 275 14.78 14.98 -6.21
N GLY A 276 13.66 14.29 -6.47
CA GLY A 276 12.87 13.64 -5.40
C GLY A 276 13.36 12.22 -5.06
N ILE A 277 13.33 11.34 -6.07
CA ILE A 277 13.77 9.95 -5.94
C ILE A 277 15.30 9.87 -5.81
N LEU A 278 16.02 10.71 -6.56
CA LEU A 278 17.47 10.86 -6.48
C LEU A 278 17.93 11.42 -5.12
N ALA A 279 17.25 12.43 -4.54
CA ALA A 279 17.63 12.91 -3.20
C ALA A 279 17.23 11.95 -2.09
N THR A 280 16.14 11.19 -2.24
CA THR A 280 15.75 10.16 -1.25
C THR A 280 16.70 8.95 -1.31
N ALA A 281 17.06 8.49 -2.51
CA ALA A 281 18.08 7.46 -2.69
C ALA A 281 19.47 7.96 -2.24
N ASN A 282 19.84 9.22 -2.51
CA ASN A 282 21.10 9.82 -2.06
C ASN A 282 21.11 10.15 -0.56
N SER A 283 19.99 10.54 0.06
CA SER A 283 19.91 10.76 1.51
C SER A 283 19.99 9.43 2.25
N LEU A 284 19.40 8.36 1.69
CA LEU A 284 19.59 6.98 2.18
C LEU A 284 21.05 6.50 2.04
N LEU A 285 21.85 7.10 1.13
CA LEU A 285 23.28 6.86 0.99
C LEU A 285 24.15 7.75 1.92
N GLN A 286 23.65 8.91 2.34
CA GLN A 286 24.40 9.90 3.15
C GLN A 286 24.03 9.92 4.64
N SER A 287 22.88 9.37 5.04
CA SER A 287 22.49 9.20 6.44
C SER A 287 22.97 7.86 7.03
N VAL A 288 24.09 7.35 6.51
CA VAL A 288 24.77 6.11 6.92
C VAL A 288 26.13 6.46 7.46
#